data_AF-A0A1W0E4V4-F1
#
_entry.id   AF-A0A1W0E4V4-F1
#
_cell.length_a   1.000
_cell.length_b   1.000
_cell.length_c   1.000
_cell.angle_alpha   90.00
_cell.angle_beta   90.00
_cell.angle_gamma   90.00
#
_symmetry.space_group_name_H-M   'P 1'
#
loop_
_entity.id
_entity.type
_entity.pdbx_description
1 polymer ?
#
loop_
_entity_poly.entity_id
_entity_poly.type
_entity_poly.pdbx_seq_one_letter_code
_entity_poly.pdbx_strand_id
1 'polypeptide(L)'
;MFLCKIKGCNQQIEEDLLEHIGKHIEKNKNVEKCLWEGCKCTQKFSSSYALAQHIKCHFQTPNLECAFCHVLFAKEDSLKKHEEKHMHENEKKSRQADRLFFVSEVRDEETENLHLLLEERFYHVSLNRLLKKELVRNKENDDSYNDYLG
;
A
#
# COMPACT_ATOMS: atom_id res chain seq x y z
N MET A 1 -36.03 18.43 -19.28
CA MET A 1 -35.24 17.75 -20.33
C MET A 1 -33.78 17.71 -19.91
N PHE A 2 -33.19 16.53 -19.87
CA PHE A 2 -31.82 16.26 -19.44
C PHE A 2 -30.98 15.78 -20.63
N LEU A 3 -29.79 16.35 -20.86
CA LEU A 3 -28.92 15.92 -21.96
C LEU A 3 -27.92 14.87 -21.45
N CYS A 4 -27.99 13.65 -21.98
CA CYS A 4 -26.97 12.64 -21.74
C CYS A 4 -25.66 13.06 -22.40
N LYS A 5 -24.54 12.96 -21.68
CA LYS A 5 -23.18 13.16 -22.21
C LYS A 5 -22.29 11.95 -21.93
N ILE A 6 -22.87 10.76 -21.89
CA ILE A 6 -22.08 9.52 -21.86
C ILE A 6 -21.39 9.39 -23.21
N LYS A 7 -20.12 8.94 -23.24
CA LYS A 7 -19.36 8.79 -24.50
C LYS A 7 -20.18 8.02 -25.55
N GLY A 8 -20.50 8.70 -26.67
CA GLY A 8 -21.30 8.13 -27.75
C GLY A 8 -22.83 8.28 -27.60
N CYS A 9 -23.31 9.05 -26.62
CA CYS A 9 -24.73 9.32 -26.42
C CYS A 9 -24.98 10.80 -26.12
N ASN A 10 -25.77 11.45 -26.98
CA ASN A 10 -26.21 12.85 -26.85
C ASN A 10 -27.75 12.96 -26.83
N GLN A 11 -28.42 11.95 -26.28
CA GLN A 11 -29.89 11.91 -26.25
C GLN A 11 -30.45 12.87 -25.19
N GLN A 12 -31.54 13.53 -25.54
CA GLN A 12 -32.39 14.27 -24.61
C GLN A 12 -33.34 13.30 -23.92
N ILE A 13 -33.36 13.33 -22.60
CA ILE A 13 -34.14 12.43 -21.75
C ILE A 13 -35.14 13.29 -20.99
N GLU A 14 -36.43 12.95 -21.11
CA GLU A 14 -37.51 13.62 -20.39
C GLU A 14 -38.02 12.78 -19.22
N GLU A 15 -38.10 11.46 -19.38
CA GLU A 15 -38.52 10.48 -18.35
C GLU A 15 -37.56 9.27 -18.29
N ASP A 16 -37.61 8.49 -17.20
CA ASP A 16 -36.85 7.24 -16.99
C ASP A 16 -35.31 7.30 -17.10
N LEU A 17 -34.72 8.32 -16.49
CA LEU A 17 -33.26 8.54 -16.45
C LEU A 17 -32.45 7.30 -16.01
N LEU A 18 -32.92 6.57 -14.99
CA LEU A 18 -32.22 5.39 -14.48
C LEU A 18 -32.27 4.22 -15.48
N GLU A 19 -33.37 4.03 -16.20
CA GLU A 19 -33.46 2.98 -17.22
C GLU A 19 -32.56 3.31 -18.42
N HIS A 20 -32.55 4.57 -18.86
CA HIS A 20 -31.62 5.03 -19.89
C HIS A 20 -30.16 4.80 -19.50
N ILE A 21 -29.76 5.18 -18.29
CA ILE A 21 -28.40 4.96 -17.78
C ILE A 21 -28.09 3.46 -17.65
N GLY A 22 -29.06 2.66 -17.20
CA GLY A 22 -28.94 1.21 -17.10
C GLY A 22 -28.52 0.57 -18.41
N LYS A 23 -29.11 0.98 -19.53
CA LYS A 23 -28.74 0.48 -20.87
C LYS A 23 -27.29 0.77 -21.24
N HIS A 24 -26.71 1.88 -20.78
CA HIS A 24 -25.28 2.17 -20.99
C HIS A 24 -24.39 1.27 -20.14
N ILE A 25 -24.77 1.00 -18.89
CA ILE A 25 -23.99 0.15 -17.97
C ILE A 25 -24.10 -1.32 -18.37
N GLU A 26 -25.27 -1.79 -18.80
CA GLU A 26 -25.48 -3.16 -19.26
C GLU A 26 -24.73 -3.50 -20.54
N LYS A 27 -24.64 -2.54 -21.49
CA LYS A 27 -23.80 -2.69 -22.69
C LYS A 27 -22.30 -2.75 -22.32
N ASN A 28 -21.94 -2.22 -21.16
CA ASN A 28 -20.59 -2.09 -20.67
C ASN A 28 -20.40 -2.87 -19.36
N LYS A 29 -20.74 -4.18 -19.33
CA LYS A 29 -20.78 -5.01 -18.10
C LYS A 29 -19.53 -4.99 -17.22
N ASN A 30 -18.38 -4.59 -17.77
CA ASN A 30 -17.10 -4.54 -17.06
C ASN A 30 -16.65 -3.12 -16.69
N VAL A 31 -17.51 -2.12 -16.84
CA VAL A 31 -17.15 -0.74 -16.53
C VAL A 31 -17.40 -0.44 -15.07
N GLU A 32 -16.30 -0.31 -14.33
CA GLU A 32 -16.27 0.11 -12.93
C GLU A 32 -16.10 1.63 -12.78
N LYS A 33 -15.93 2.38 -13.87
CA LYS A 33 -15.63 3.83 -13.87
C LYS A 33 -16.75 4.65 -14.51
N CYS A 34 -16.77 5.95 -14.23
CA CYS A 34 -17.73 6.85 -14.87
C CYS A 34 -17.48 6.95 -16.39
N LEU A 35 -18.56 6.84 -17.17
CA LEU A 35 -18.54 6.95 -18.64
C LEU A 35 -18.89 8.36 -19.14
N TRP A 36 -19.14 9.29 -18.23
CA TRP A 36 -19.54 10.64 -18.54
C TRP A 36 -18.39 11.45 -19.14
N GLU A 37 -18.68 12.17 -20.20
CA GLU A 37 -17.70 13.01 -20.89
C GLU A 37 -17.24 14.16 -19.98
N GLY A 38 -15.93 14.25 -19.76
CA GLY A 38 -15.33 15.25 -18.88
C GLY A 38 -15.42 14.95 -17.38
N CYS A 39 -15.90 13.77 -16.98
CA CYS A 39 -15.89 13.39 -15.57
C CYS A 39 -14.47 13.06 -15.08
N LYS A 40 -14.05 13.71 -13.99
CA LYS A 40 -12.74 13.52 -13.34
C LYS A 40 -12.76 12.47 -12.23
N CYS A 41 -13.91 11.83 -12.01
CA CYS A 41 -14.09 10.80 -10.99
C CYS A 41 -13.05 9.69 -11.15
N THR A 42 -12.23 9.50 -10.12
CA THR A 42 -11.19 8.46 -10.08
C THR A 42 -11.68 7.20 -9.38
N GLN A 43 -12.86 7.24 -8.75
CA GLN A 43 -13.41 6.10 -8.03
C GLN A 43 -13.83 4.96 -8.95
N LYS A 44 -13.61 3.75 -8.44
CA LYS A 44 -14.15 2.52 -9.01
C LYS A 44 -15.40 2.13 -8.22
N PHE A 45 -16.51 1.95 -8.93
CA PHE A 45 -17.77 1.54 -8.34
C PHE A 45 -17.83 0.01 -8.31
N SER A 46 -18.15 -0.54 -7.14
CA SER A 46 -18.25 -1.99 -6.93
C SER A 46 -19.55 -2.61 -7.46
N SER A 47 -20.51 -1.78 -7.87
CA SER A 47 -21.79 -2.24 -8.43
C SER A 47 -22.29 -1.33 -9.54
N SER A 48 -23.03 -1.91 -10.48
CA SER A 48 -23.73 -1.19 -11.55
C SER A 48 -24.73 -0.18 -10.99
N TYR A 49 -25.41 -0.53 -9.90
CA TYR A 49 -26.33 0.37 -9.20
C TYR A 49 -25.62 1.64 -8.67
N ALA A 50 -24.45 1.48 -8.05
CA ALA A 50 -23.69 2.62 -7.53
C ALA A 50 -23.20 3.53 -8.67
N LEU A 51 -22.74 2.94 -9.78
CA LEU A 51 -22.36 3.68 -10.98
C LEU A 51 -23.55 4.44 -11.59
N ALA A 52 -24.74 3.81 -11.65
CA ALA A 52 -25.96 4.46 -12.17
C ALA A 52 -26.36 5.67 -11.33
N GLN A 53 -26.31 5.55 -10.00
CA GLN A 53 -26.58 6.66 -9.08
C GLN A 53 -25.56 7.79 -9.21
N HIS A 54 -24.27 7.47 -9.38
CA HIS A 54 -23.25 8.48 -9.64
C HIS A 54 -23.53 9.23 -10.95
N ILE A 55 -23.84 8.51 -12.04
CA ILE A 55 -24.14 9.13 -13.33
C ILE A 55 -25.38 10.02 -13.23
N LYS A 56 -26.39 9.60 -12.45
CA LYS A 56 -27.59 10.41 -12.17
C LYS A 56 -27.23 11.79 -11.59
N CYS A 57 -26.16 11.89 -10.79
CA CYS A 57 -25.74 13.17 -10.24
C CYS A 57 -25.32 14.15 -11.34
N HIS A 58 -24.74 13.72 -12.47
CA HIS A 58 -24.40 14.64 -13.56
C HIS A 58 -25.57 15.43 -14.13
N PHE A 59 -26.81 14.97 -13.92
CA PHE A 59 -28.03 15.63 -14.36
C PHE A 59 -28.63 16.57 -13.31
N GLN A 60 -28.28 16.36 -12.04
CA GLN A 60 -28.74 17.18 -10.92
C GLN A 60 -27.73 18.33 -10.74
N THR A 61 -28.19 19.57 -10.64
CA THR A 61 -27.29 20.70 -10.31
C THR A 61 -27.97 21.52 -9.20
N PRO A 62 -27.22 21.96 -8.18
CA PRO A 62 -25.77 21.84 -7.99
C PRO A 62 -25.33 20.55 -7.26
N ASN A 63 -24.29 19.89 -7.78
CA ASN A 63 -23.65 18.75 -7.13
C ASN A 63 -22.49 19.20 -6.25
N LEU A 64 -22.21 18.42 -5.21
CA LEU A 64 -21.01 18.56 -4.39
C LEU A 64 -19.96 17.54 -4.83
N GLU A 65 -18.74 18.00 -5.08
CA GLU A 65 -17.63 17.19 -5.58
C GLU A 65 -16.65 16.90 -4.45
N CYS A 66 -16.28 15.63 -4.28
CA CYS A 66 -15.22 15.25 -3.35
C CYS A 66 -13.85 15.72 -3.84
N ALA A 67 -13.11 16.44 -2.98
CA ALA A 67 -11.78 16.95 -3.32
C ALA A 67 -10.72 15.85 -3.55
N PHE A 68 -10.91 14.67 -2.95
CA PHE A 68 -9.93 13.57 -3.03
C PHE A 68 -10.10 12.69 -4.27
N CYS A 69 -11.33 12.54 -4.76
CA CYS A 69 -11.62 11.55 -5.81
C CYS A 69 -12.67 11.97 -6.84
N HIS A 70 -13.16 13.21 -6.76
CA HIS A 70 -14.04 13.83 -7.75
C HIS A 70 -15.39 13.11 -7.95
N VAL A 71 -15.82 12.31 -6.97
CA VAL A 71 -17.19 11.77 -6.95
C VAL A 71 -18.17 12.89 -6.65
N LEU A 72 -19.27 12.88 -7.40
CA LEU A 72 -20.38 13.81 -7.24
C LEU A 72 -21.43 13.25 -6.28
N PHE A 73 -21.93 14.12 -5.41
CA PHE A 73 -22.99 13.86 -4.45
C PHE A 73 -24.08 14.91 -4.56
N ALA A 74 -25.34 14.49 -4.38
CA ALA A 74 -26.49 15.40 -4.34
C ALA A 74 -26.70 16.05 -2.96
N LYS A 75 -26.04 15.58 -1.90
CA LYS A 75 -26.23 16.03 -0.52
C LYS A 75 -24.91 16.20 0.22
N GLU A 76 -24.84 17.22 1.07
CA GLU A 76 -23.65 17.54 1.87
C GLU A 76 -23.34 16.45 2.90
N ASP A 77 -24.34 15.92 3.59
CA ASP A 77 -24.15 14.83 4.57
C ASP A 77 -23.54 13.58 3.94
N SER A 78 -23.89 13.29 2.68
CA SER A 78 -23.33 12.16 1.94
C SER A 78 -21.88 12.41 1.55
N LEU A 79 -21.54 13.65 1.17
CA LEU A 79 -20.15 14.03 0.90
C LEU A 79 -19.30 13.97 2.17
N LYS A 80 -19.76 14.55 3.29
CA LYS A 80 -19.02 14.54 4.57
C LYS A 80 -18.69 13.12 5.02
N LYS A 81 -19.68 12.22 5.04
CA LYS A 81 -19.47 10.80 5.38
C LYS A 81 -18.50 10.09 4.42
N HIS A 82 -18.51 10.49 3.14
CA HIS A 82 -17.57 9.96 2.17
C HIS A 82 -16.14 10.46 2.43
N GLU A 83 -15.95 11.73 2.76
CA GLU A 83 -14.65 12.33 3.06
C GLU A 83 -14.06 11.79 4.37
N GLU A 84 -14.88 11.54 5.39
CA GLU A 84 -14.47 10.85 6.62
C GLU A 84 -13.81 9.50 6.34
N LYS A 85 -14.29 8.77 5.34
CA LYS A 85 -13.69 7.49 4.93
C LYS A 85 -12.28 7.68 4.38
N HIS A 86 -12.04 8.72 3.58
CA HIS A 86 -10.68 9.05 3.11
C HIS A 86 -9.75 9.37 4.27
N MET A 87 -10.23 10.14 5.26
CA MET A 87 -9.43 10.47 6.45
C MET A 87 -9.05 9.20 7.23
N HIS A 88 -10.02 8.32 7.50
CA HIS A 88 -9.76 7.07 8.23
C HIS A 88 -8.81 6.13 7.47
N GLU A 89 -8.96 6.00 6.15
CA GLU A 89 -8.03 5.21 5.33
C GLU A 89 -6.61 5.80 5.36
N ASN A 90 -6.48 7.13 5.35
CA ASN A 90 -5.20 7.81 5.43
C ASN A 90 -4.54 7.63 6.81
N GLU A 91 -5.31 7.73 7.90
CA GLU A 91 -4.83 7.44 9.25
C GLU A 91 -4.29 6.01 9.38
N LYS A 92 -5.02 5.03 8.81
CA LYS A 92 -4.57 3.63 8.83
C LYS A 92 -3.24 3.45 8.08
N LYS A 93 -3.09 4.10 6.92
CA LYS A 93 -1.83 4.11 6.15
C LYS A 93 -0.70 4.77 6.93
N SER A 94 -0.97 5.90 7.59
CA SER A 94 0.01 6.57 8.46
C SER A 94 0.49 5.64 9.57
N ARG A 95 -0.43 5.05 10.35
CA ARG A 95 -0.07 4.11 11.42
C ARG A 95 0.71 2.90 10.91
N GLN A 96 0.40 2.43 9.70
CA GLN A 96 1.14 1.35 9.08
C GLN A 96 2.56 1.78 8.69
N ALA A 97 2.72 2.99 8.15
CA ALA A 97 4.03 3.56 7.85
C ALA A 97 4.87 3.75 9.12
N ASP A 98 4.28 4.31 10.19
CA ASP A 98 4.94 4.50 11.48
C ASP A 98 5.43 3.16 12.06
N ARG A 99 4.58 2.12 11.98
CA ARG A 99 4.95 0.77 12.40
C ARG A 99 6.11 0.20 11.58
N LEU A 100 6.08 0.37 10.25
CA LEU A 100 7.15 -0.13 9.38
C LEU A 100 8.47 0.59 9.65
N PHE A 101 8.43 1.90 9.86
CA PHE A 101 9.58 2.70 10.22
C PHE A 101 10.22 2.23 11.55
N PHE A 102 9.40 2.02 12.58
CA PHE A 102 9.88 1.49 13.86
C PHE A 102 10.53 0.11 13.71
N VAL A 103 9.93 -0.79 12.91
CA VAL A 103 10.51 -2.12 12.66
C VAL A 103 11.82 -2.03 11.89
N SER A 104 11.99 -1.08 10.97
CA SER A 104 13.29 -0.91 10.30
C SER A 104 14.40 -0.43 11.22
N GLU A 105 14.13 0.55 12.11
CA GLU A 105 15.14 1.04 13.05
C GLU A 105 15.64 -0.07 13.99
N VAL A 106 14.73 -0.88 14.53
CA VAL A 106 15.11 -2.02 15.38
C VAL A 106 15.99 -3.03 14.63
N ARG A 107 15.73 -3.25 13.33
CA ARG A 107 16.56 -4.16 12.52
C ARG A 107 17.96 -3.61 12.28
N ASP A 108 18.11 -2.30 12.14
CA ASP A 108 19.43 -1.67 11.96
C ASP A 108 20.28 -1.84 13.23
N GLU A 109 19.69 -1.59 14.41
CA GLU A 109 20.36 -1.80 15.71
C GLU A 109 20.76 -3.28 15.93
N GLU A 110 19.88 -4.23 15.64
CA GLU A 110 20.20 -5.67 15.73
C GLU A 110 21.32 -6.08 14.76
N THR A 111 21.36 -5.49 13.56
CA THR A 111 22.37 -5.78 12.54
C THR A 111 23.75 -5.24 12.94
N GLU A 112 23.80 -4.03 13.50
CA GLU A 112 25.05 -3.45 14.04
C GLU A 112 25.59 -4.29 15.20
N ASN A 113 24.73 -4.70 16.14
CA ASN A 113 25.12 -5.57 17.25
C ASN A 113 25.65 -6.93 16.76
N LEU A 114 25.01 -7.53 15.76
CA LEU A 114 25.49 -8.78 15.16
C LEU A 114 26.86 -8.60 14.50
N HIS A 115 27.11 -7.46 13.83
CA HIS A 115 28.40 -7.17 13.21
C HIS A 115 29.53 -7.15 14.25
N LEU A 116 29.33 -6.43 15.35
CA LEU A 116 30.31 -6.35 16.46
C LEU A 116 30.63 -7.72 17.05
N LEU A 117 29.61 -8.55 17.28
CA LEU A 117 29.81 -9.92 17.79
C LEU A 117 30.57 -10.81 16.79
N LEU A 118 30.37 -10.62 15.49
CA LEU A 118 31.12 -11.35 14.47
C LEU A 118 32.58 -10.92 14.41
N GLU A 119 32.87 -9.63 14.60
CA GLU A 119 34.24 -9.10 14.70
C GLU A 119 34.97 -9.66 15.94
N GLU A 120 34.30 -9.63 17.11
CA GLU A 120 34.83 -10.20 18.35
C GLU A 120 35.10 -11.70 18.19
N ARG A 121 34.18 -12.44 17.57
CA ARG A 121 34.36 -13.86 17.25
C ARG A 121 35.56 -14.08 16.34
N PHE A 122 35.74 -13.25 15.30
CA PHE A 122 36.89 -13.37 14.40
C PHE A 122 38.20 -13.13 15.13
N TYR A 123 38.24 -12.14 16.03
CA TYR A 123 39.40 -11.88 16.89
C TYR A 123 39.74 -13.10 17.75
N HIS A 124 38.75 -13.68 18.45
CA HIS A 124 38.96 -14.89 19.25
C HIS A 124 39.42 -16.09 18.43
N VAL A 125 38.86 -16.30 17.23
CA VAL A 125 39.30 -17.39 16.34
C VAL A 125 40.75 -17.19 15.92
N SER A 126 41.13 -15.97 15.58
CA SER A 126 42.50 -15.58 15.25
C SER A 126 43.46 -15.78 16.41
N LEU A 127 43.10 -15.34 17.62
CA LEU A 127 43.89 -15.55 18.84
C LEU A 127 44.06 -17.03 19.15
N ASN A 128 42.98 -17.82 19.09
CA ASN A 128 43.03 -19.27 19.29
C ASN A 128 43.94 -19.96 18.27
N ARG A 129 43.97 -19.51 17.01
CA ARG A 129 44.90 -20.02 16.00
C ARG A 129 46.35 -19.69 16.35
N LEU A 130 46.64 -18.47 16.81
CA LEU A 130 47.98 -18.07 17.24
C LEU A 130 48.43 -18.87 18.46
N LEU A 131 47.58 -18.96 19.50
CA LEU A 131 47.85 -19.76 20.69
C LEU A 131 48.10 -21.23 20.33
N LYS A 132 47.30 -21.81 19.43
CA LYS A 132 47.53 -23.18 18.94
C LYS A 132 48.88 -23.31 18.25
N LYS A 133 49.30 -22.33 17.44
CA LYS A 133 50.64 -22.32 16.81
C LYS A 133 51.76 -22.23 17.84
N GLU A 134 51.63 -21.38 18.86
CA GLU A 134 52.63 -21.29 19.94
C GLU A 134 52.73 -22.59 20.74
N LEU A 135 51.59 -23.20 21.07
CA LEU A 135 51.58 -24.48 21.78
C LEU A 135 52.25 -25.59 20.96
N VAL A 136 52.07 -25.61 19.64
CA VAL A 136 52.76 -26.57 18.76
C VAL A 136 54.26 -26.26 18.69
N ARG A 137 54.66 -24.99 18.52
CA ARG A 137 56.07 -24.60 18.54
C ARG A 137 56.77 -24.95 19.84
N ASN A 138 56.11 -24.75 20.98
CA ASN A 138 56.65 -25.14 22.27
C ASN A 138 56.78 -26.67 22.39
N LYS A 139 55.86 -27.45 21.81
CA LYS A 139 56.00 -28.92 21.75
C LYS A 139 57.13 -29.40 20.83
N GLU A 140 57.41 -28.69 19.73
CA GLU A 140 58.55 -28.99 18.84
C GLU A 140 59.89 -28.62 19.48
N ASN A 141 59.90 -27.69 20.43
CA ASN A 141 61.09 -27.26 21.18
C ASN A 141 61.27 -28.00 22.53
N ASP A 142 60.33 -28.86 22.91
CA ASP A 142 60.33 -29.58 24.18
C ASP A 142 60.39 -31.08 23.91
N ASP A 143 61.62 -31.58 23.66
CA ASP A 143 61.96 -33.00 23.51
C ASP A 143 61.59 -33.86 24.75
N SER A 144 61.04 -33.25 25.80
CA SER A 144 60.67 -33.91 27.05
C SER A 144 59.32 -34.65 27.03
N TYR A 145 58.46 -34.47 26.01
CA TYR A 145 57.12 -35.09 26.03
C TYR A 145 57.13 -36.62 25.76
N ASN A 146 58.21 -37.17 25.18
CA ASN A 146 58.32 -38.62 24.94
C ASN A 146 58.65 -39.44 26.20
N ASP A 147 58.97 -38.81 27.33
CA ASP A 147 59.27 -39.51 28.60
C ASP A 147 58.01 -39.89 29.42
N TYR A 148 56.82 -39.36 29.08
CA TYR A 148 55.59 -39.60 29.85
C TYR A 148 54.70 -40.74 29.32
N LEU A 149 55.06 -41.37 28.20
CA LEU A 149 54.33 -42.50 27.62
C LEU A 149 55.19 -43.77 27.47
N GLY A 150 56.30 -43.86 28.21
CA GLY A 150 57.05 -45.10 28.43
C GLY A 150 56.46 -45.96 29.53
#